data_AF-A0A0K8QQ42-F1
#
_entry.id   AF-A0A0K8QQ42-F1
#
_cell.length_a   1.000
_cell.length_b   1.000
_cell.length_c   1.000
_cell.angle_alpha   90.00
_cell.angle_beta   90.00
_cell.angle_gamma   90.00
#
_symmetry.space_group_name_H-M   'P 1'
#
loop_
_entity.id
_entity.type
_entity.pdbx_description
1 polymer ?
#
loop_
_entity_poly.entity_id
_entity_poly.type
_entity_poly.pdbx_seq_one_letter_code
_entity_poly.pdbx_strand_id
1 'polypeptide(L)'
;MATKPQFKSKARAGAATAQQLGKGIMESAQQIWLAGLGAFSKAQSEGTKLFEALVQEGTKLEHRTRKFTDARVSEAREAVESTVGEARKRAADTWDRLEKVFEARVSRALGQLGVPGRRDIEALTARVEELAREVRKLNGGERAAPRRAARAPAKRARKTA
;
A
#
# COMPACT_ATOMS: atom_id res chain seq x y z
N MET A 1 33.74 11.46 -83.23
CA MET A 1 32.93 11.82 -82.04
C MET A 1 33.27 10.86 -80.91
N ALA A 2 33.85 11.34 -79.81
CA ALA A 2 33.95 10.57 -78.56
C ALA A 2 34.15 11.55 -77.39
N THR A 3 33.08 11.81 -76.65
CA THR A 3 33.06 12.69 -75.48
C THR A 3 33.61 11.93 -74.28
N LYS A 4 34.69 12.42 -73.65
CA LYS A 4 35.29 11.84 -72.44
C LYS A 4 34.72 12.56 -71.20
N PRO A 5 34.36 11.86 -70.11
CA PRO A 5 33.43 12.41 -69.12
C PRO A 5 34.12 13.24 -68.01
N GLN A 6 33.50 14.37 -67.65
CA GLN A 6 33.98 15.43 -66.75
C GLN A 6 33.69 15.19 -65.24
N PHE A 7 33.76 13.96 -64.73
CA PHE A 7 33.30 13.66 -63.36
C PHE A 7 34.29 13.92 -62.21
N LYS A 8 35.56 14.25 -62.47
CA LYS A 8 36.59 14.36 -61.41
C LYS A 8 36.76 15.76 -60.78
N SER A 9 36.36 16.84 -61.47
CA SER A 9 36.58 18.22 -60.99
C SER A 9 35.49 18.69 -60.02
N LYS A 10 34.22 18.33 -60.26
CA LYS A 10 33.09 18.69 -59.39
C LYS A 10 33.15 17.99 -58.03
N ALA A 11 33.68 16.77 -57.97
CA ALA A 11 33.83 16.00 -56.72
C ALA A 11 34.90 16.60 -55.78
N ARG A 12 35.98 17.16 -56.32
CA ARG A 12 37.03 17.81 -55.52
C ARG A 12 36.60 19.15 -54.93
N ALA A 13 35.80 19.93 -55.67
CA ALA A 13 35.22 21.17 -55.18
C ALA A 13 34.19 20.93 -54.07
N GLY A 14 33.31 19.93 -54.23
CA GLY A 14 32.36 19.53 -53.18
C GLY A 14 33.05 19.02 -51.91
N ALA A 15 34.14 18.25 -52.05
CA ALA A 15 34.92 17.76 -50.92
C ALA A 15 35.62 18.88 -50.13
N ALA A 16 36.17 19.89 -50.82
CA ALA A 16 36.81 21.04 -50.17
C ALA A 16 35.79 21.87 -49.36
N THR A 17 34.61 22.13 -49.93
CA THR A 17 33.53 22.87 -49.26
C THR A 17 32.99 22.08 -48.06
N ALA A 18 32.78 20.76 -48.19
CA ALA A 18 32.34 19.91 -47.09
C ALA A 18 33.35 19.88 -45.93
N GLN A 19 34.65 19.90 -46.25
CA GLN A 19 35.72 19.90 -45.25
C GLN A 19 35.85 21.25 -44.53
N GLN A 20 35.53 22.37 -45.20
CA GLN A 20 35.45 23.68 -44.57
C GLN A 20 34.20 23.82 -43.68
N LEU A 21 33.06 23.27 -44.11
CA LEU A 21 31.83 23.25 -43.32
C LEU A 21 31.97 22.38 -42.06
N GLY A 22 32.59 21.20 -42.18
CA GLY A 22 32.86 20.31 -41.06
C GLY A 22 33.77 20.95 -40.00
N LYS A 23 34.77 21.73 -40.43
CA LYS A 23 35.62 22.51 -39.52
C LYS A 23 34.85 23.60 -38.77
N GLY A 24 33.98 24.33 -39.45
CA GLY A 24 33.14 25.37 -38.82
C GLY A 24 32.14 24.80 -37.79
N ILE A 25 31.56 23.64 -38.08
CA ILE A 25 30.67 22.93 -37.14
C ILE A 25 31.46 22.41 -35.93
N MET A 26 32.65 21.83 -36.15
CA MET A 26 33.50 21.34 -35.06
C MET A 26 33.96 22.47 -34.14
N GLU A 27 34.35 23.62 -34.70
CA GLU A 27 34.72 24.83 -33.95
C GLU A 27 33.53 25.36 -33.13
N SER A 28 32.34 25.41 -33.73
CA SER A 28 31.12 25.87 -33.05
C SER A 28 30.70 24.91 -31.93
N ALA A 29 30.78 23.60 -32.17
CA ALA A 29 30.51 22.58 -31.16
C ALA A 29 31.51 22.65 -29.99
N GLN A 30 32.78 22.92 -30.28
CA GLN A 30 33.81 23.14 -29.27
C GLN A 30 33.52 24.40 -28.45
N GLN A 31 33.09 25.49 -29.08
CA GLN A 31 32.69 26.72 -28.37
C GLN A 31 31.45 26.50 -27.49
N ILE A 32 30.44 25.78 -27.98
CA ILE A 32 29.25 25.42 -27.19
C ILE A 32 29.65 24.54 -25.99
N TRP A 33 30.56 23.59 -26.18
CA TRP A 33 31.05 22.72 -25.11
C TRP A 33 31.82 23.50 -24.04
N LEU A 34 32.73 24.40 -24.45
CA LEU A 34 33.47 25.26 -23.53
C LEU A 34 32.56 26.24 -22.80
N ALA A 35 31.57 26.80 -23.48
CA ALA A 35 30.56 27.65 -22.85
C ALA A 35 29.69 26.86 -21.84
N GLY A 36 29.33 25.63 -22.17
CA GLY A 36 28.62 24.72 -21.27
C GLY A 36 29.42 24.41 -20.01
N LEU A 37 30.71 24.10 -20.15
CA LEU A 37 31.63 23.89 -19.02
C LEU A 37 31.84 25.16 -18.18
N GLY A 38 31.95 26.32 -18.82
CA GLY A 38 32.07 27.61 -18.14
C GLY A 38 30.82 27.98 -17.35
N ALA A 39 29.63 27.79 -17.93
CA ALA A 39 28.35 28.01 -17.25
C ALA A 39 28.14 27.04 -16.08
N PHE A 40 28.51 25.76 -16.24
CA PHE A 40 28.46 24.77 -15.16
C PHE A 40 29.39 25.13 -14.00
N SER A 41 30.63 25.54 -14.29
CA SER A 41 31.58 26.00 -13.26
C SER A 41 31.09 27.29 -12.57
N LYS A 42 30.47 28.21 -13.30
CA LYS A 42 29.87 29.42 -12.71
C LYS A 42 28.66 29.10 -11.83
N ALA A 43 27.80 28.18 -12.26
CA ALA A 43 26.70 27.67 -11.44
C ALA A 43 27.20 26.92 -10.19
N GLN A 44 28.32 26.21 -10.26
CA GLN A 44 28.91 25.55 -9.07
C GLN A 44 29.48 26.57 -8.06
N SER A 45 30.15 27.62 -8.54
CA SER A 45 30.76 28.65 -7.68
C SER A 45 29.75 29.64 -7.09
N GLU A 46 28.68 29.96 -7.82
CA GLU A 46 27.62 30.86 -7.36
C GLU A 46 26.42 30.10 -6.75
N GLY A 47 26.28 28.81 -7.04
CA GLY A 47 25.15 27.98 -6.63
C GLY A 47 25.06 27.75 -5.13
N THR A 48 26.19 27.57 -4.42
CA THR A 48 26.17 27.39 -2.97
C THR A 48 25.69 28.65 -2.24
N LYS A 49 26.08 29.84 -2.71
CA LYS A 49 25.65 31.12 -2.11
C LYS A 49 24.18 31.41 -2.37
N LEU A 50 23.69 31.12 -3.58
CA LEU A 50 22.26 31.23 -3.89
C LEU A 50 21.44 30.20 -3.10
N PHE A 51 21.94 28.97 -2.96
CA PHE A 51 21.30 27.95 -2.15
C PHE A 51 21.24 28.35 -0.67
N GLU A 52 22.34 28.81 -0.08
CA GLU A 52 22.35 29.32 1.30
C GLU A 52 21.40 30.51 1.48
N ALA A 53 21.35 31.44 0.52
CA ALA A 53 20.40 32.55 0.55
C ALA A 53 18.94 32.06 0.50
N LEU A 54 18.63 31.12 -0.41
CA LEU A 54 17.31 30.51 -0.52
C LEU A 54 16.93 29.72 0.74
N VAL A 55 17.88 29.03 1.38
CA VAL A 55 17.66 28.31 2.64
C VAL A 55 17.41 29.30 3.78
N GLN A 56 18.14 30.41 3.85
CA GLN A 56 17.85 31.46 4.83
C GLN A 56 16.51 32.15 4.59
N GLU A 57 16.13 32.38 3.34
CA GLU A 57 14.81 32.89 2.96
C GLU A 57 13.71 31.90 3.36
N GLY A 58 13.92 30.61 3.09
CA GLY A 58 13.00 29.51 3.41
C GLY A 58 12.81 29.34 4.92
N THR A 59 13.88 29.38 5.71
CA THR A 59 13.79 29.32 7.18
C THR A 59 13.10 30.54 7.77
N LYS A 60 13.37 31.75 7.24
CA LYS A 60 12.63 32.97 7.63
C LYS A 60 11.15 32.89 7.27
N LEU A 61 10.82 32.35 6.09
CA LEU A 61 9.46 32.13 5.64
C LEU A 61 8.75 31.07 6.48
N GLU A 62 9.44 29.98 6.85
CA GLU A 62 8.93 28.95 7.75
C GLU A 62 8.66 29.52 9.13
N HIS A 63 9.60 30.27 9.72
CA HIS A 63 9.38 30.92 11.02
C HIS A 63 8.22 31.92 10.98
N ARG A 64 8.10 32.69 9.90
CA ARG A 64 6.98 33.62 9.70
C ARG A 64 5.66 32.85 9.56
N THR A 65 5.62 31.86 8.68
CA THR A 65 4.45 31.00 8.44
C THR A 65 4.06 30.27 9.71
N ARG A 66 4.98 29.60 10.41
CA ARG A 66 4.72 28.91 11.68
C ARG A 66 4.12 29.84 12.74
N LYS A 67 4.60 31.09 12.87
CA LYS A 67 4.00 32.07 13.79
C LYS A 67 2.57 32.47 13.40
N PHE A 68 2.29 32.63 12.11
CA PHE A 68 0.93 32.92 11.62
C PHE A 68 0.01 31.70 11.66
N THR A 69 0.58 30.52 11.47
CA THR A 69 -0.09 29.22 11.42
C THR A 69 -0.40 28.73 12.83
N ASP A 70 0.48 28.87 13.84
CA ASP A 70 0.19 28.48 15.22
C ASP A 70 -1.08 29.18 15.77
N ALA A 71 -1.31 30.46 15.42
CA ALA A 71 -2.50 31.20 15.81
C ALA A 71 -3.80 30.73 15.12
N ARG A 72 -3.70 30.12 13.92
CA ARG A 72 -4.86 29.63 13.14
C ARG A 72 -5.07 28.12 13.25
N VAL A 73 -4.01 27.39 13.54
CA VAL A 73 -3.98 25.93 13.63
C VAL A 73 -4.56 25.45 14.95
N SER A 74 -4.53 26.23 16.04
CA SER A 74 -5.23 25.80 17.25
C SER A 74 -6.75 25.70 17.03
N GLU A 75 -7.36 26.73 16.43
CA GLU A 75 -8.79 26.78 16.11
C GLU A 75 -9.16 25.77 15.00
N ALA A 76 -8.35 25.68 13.95
CA ALA A 76 -8.55 24.71 12.88
C ALA A 76 -8.31 23.26 13.36
N ARG A 77 -7.38 23.01 14.29
CA ARG A 77 -7.18 21.67 14.87
C ARG A 77 -8.38 21.24 15.66
N GLU A 78 -9.00 22.12 16.44
CA GLU A 78 -10.19 21.76 17.21
C GLU A 78 -11.40 21.46 16.29
N ALA A 79 -11.56 22.24 15.21
CA ALA A 79 -12.56 21.98 14.16
C ALA A 79 -12.25 20.70 13.34
N VAL A 80 -10.98 20.42 13.06
CA VAL A 80 -10.53 19.21 12.35
C VAL A 80 -10.63 17.98 13.26
N GLU A 81 -10.32 18.09 14.54
CA GLU A 81 -10.39 16.97 15.48
C GLU A 81 -11.84 16.55 15.74
N SER A 82 -12.77 17.51 15.81
CA SER A 82 -14.20 17.21 15.86
C SER A 82 -14.74 16.59 14.56
N THR A 83 -14.38 17.12 13.39
CA THR A 83 -14.79 16.54 12.09
C THR A 83 -14.14 15.21 11.78
N VAL A 84 -12.86 15.02 12.11
CA VAL A 84 -12.16 13.73 11.99
C VAL A 84 -12.72 12.71 12.97
N GLY A 85 -13.10 13.12 14.19
CA GLY A 85 -13.77 12.26 15.16
C GLY A 85 -15.12 11.74 14.65
N GLU A 86 -15.92 12.61 14.03
CA GLU A 86 -17.18 12.20 13.40
C GLU A 86 -16.98 11.37 12.13
N ALA A 87 -16.03 11.74 11.28
CA ALA A 87 -15.70 10.99 10.08
C ALA A 87 -15.17 9.59 10.44
N ARG A 88 -14.37 9.46 11.50
CA ARG A 88 -13.88 8.18 12.02
C ARG A 88 -15.00 7.31 12.55
N LYS A 89 -16.00 7.87 13.25
CA LYS A 89 -17.19 7.11 13.69
C LYS A 89 -18.01 6.61 12.50
N ARG A 90 -18.32 7.49 11.52
CA ARG A 90 -19.06 7.10 10.31
C ARG A 90 -18.26 6.11 9.43
N ALA A 91 -16.94 6.27 9.38
CA ALA A 91 -16.05 5.37 8.69
C ALA A 91 -15.96 4.01 9.40
N ALA A 92 -15.98 3.95 10.73
CA ALA A 92 -16.00 2.70 11.48
C ALA A 92 -17.27 1.88 11.18
N ASP A 93 -18.45 2.51 11.21
CA ASP A 93 -19.70 1.82 10.84
C ASP A 93 -19.70 1.31 9.39
N THR A 94 -19.06 2.06 8.50
CA THR A 94 -18.92 1.68 7.08
C THR A 94 -17.85 0.59 6.91
N TRP A 95 -16.80 0.63 7.71
CA TRP A 95 -15.73 -0.36 7.76
C TRP A 95 -16.24 -1.71 8.26
N ASP A 96 -17.08 -1.72 9.30
CA ASP A 96 -17.73 -2.95 9.80
C ASP A 96 -18.62 -3.60 8.73
N ARG A 97 -19.26 -2.79 7.86
CA ARG A 97 -20.00 -3.32 6.70
C ARG A 97 -19.07 -3.86 5.63
N LEU A 98 -17.91 -3.22 5.40
CA LEU A 98 -16.89 -3.73 4.49
C LEU A 98 -16.25 -5.02 5.00
N GLU A 99 -16.05 -5.16 6.31
CA GLU A 99 -15.57 -6.40 6.93
C GLU A 99 -16.51 -7.56 6.65
N LYS A 100 -17.83 -7.35 6.81
CA LYS A 100 -18.85 -8.36 6.46
C LYS A 100 -18.84 -8.73 4.97
N VAL A 101 -18.67 -7.74 4.08
CA VAL A 101 -18.60 -7.99 2.63
C VAL A 101 -17.28 -8.68 2.26
N PHE A 102 -16.19 -8.32 2.92
CA PHE A 102 -14.89 -8.95 2.75
C PHE A 102 -14.93 -10.40 3.22
N GLU A 103 -15.46 -10.67 4.41
CA GLU A 103 -15.66 -12.03 4.91
C GLU A 103 -16.51 -12.86 3.93
N ALA A 104 -17.62 -12.30 3.42
CA ALA A 104 -18.45 -12.98 2.43
C ALA A 104 -17.70 -13.26 1.12
N ARG A 105 -16.89 -12.32 0.63
CA ARG A 105 -16.06 -12.48 -0.57
C ARG A 105 -14.95 -13.51 -0.36
N VAL A 106 -14.26 -13.45 0.78
CA VAL A 106 -13.19 -14.38 1.15
C VAL A 106 -13.75 -15.78 1.35
N SER A 107 -14.85 -15.92 2.09
CA SER A 107 -15.55 -17.19 2.27
C SER A 107 -15.97 -17.79 0.93
N ARG A 108 -16.49 -16.97 0.01
CA ARG A 108 -16.87 -17.43 -1.35
C ARG A 108 -15.67 -17.86 -2.18
N ALA A 109 -14.56 -17.14 -2.11
CA ALA A 109 -13.32 -17.50 -2.81
C ALA A 109 -12.71 -18.79 -2.24
N LEU A 110 -12.69 -18.94 -0.91
CA LEU A 110 -12.23 -20.15 -0.23
C LEU A 110 -13.11 -21.36 -0.56
N GLY A 111 -14.43 -21.17 -0.62
CA GLY A 111 -15.37 -22.23 -1.03
C GLY A 111 -15.16 -22.65 -2.49
N GLN A 112 -14.87 -21.71 -3.41
CA GLN A 112 -14.49 -22.04 -4.79
C GLN A 112 -13.16 -22.80 -4.90
N LEU A 113 -12.25 -22.62 -3.94
CA LEU A 113 -11.00 -23.34 -3.83
C LEU A 113 -11.15 -24.69 -3.10
N GLY A 114 -12.37 -25.06 -2.68
CA GLY A 114 -12.66 -26.34 -2.02
C GLY A 114 -12.38 -26.36 -0.51
N VAL A 115 -12.18 -25.19 0.12
CA VAL A 115 -12.02 -25.10 1.57
C VAL A 115 -13.41 -25.07 2.24
N PRO A 116 -13.78 -26.08 3.05
CA PRO A 116 -15.08 -26.13 3.71
C PRO A 116 -15.24 -25.01 4.72
N GLY A 117 -16.43 -24.38 4.77
CA GLY A 117 -16.73 -23.31 5.71
C GLY A 117 -17.09 -23.82 7.11
N ARG A 118 -17.21 -22.91 8.08
CA ARG A 118 -17.63 -23.22 9.45
C ARG A 118 -18.95 -24.00 9.53
N ARG A 119 -19.95 -23.55 8.77
CA ARG A 119 -21.28 -24.19 8.72
C ARG A 119 -21.22 -25.62 8.20
N ASP A 120 -20.33 -25.89 7.24
CA ASP A 120 -20.17 -27.22 6.67
C ASP A 120 -19.51 -28.17 7.69
N ILE A 121 -18.53 -27.68 8.45
CA ILE A 121 -17.90 -28.41 9.55
C ILE A 121 -18.92 -28.71 10.66
N GLU A 122 -19.75 -27.74 11.03
CA GLU A 122 -20.82 -27.92 12.03
C GLU A 122 -21.86 -28.96 11.57
N ALA A 123 -22.32 -28.87 10.31
CA ALA A 123 -23.25 -29.83 9.74
C ALA A 123 -22.64 -31.24 9.66
N LEU A 124 -21.36 -31.36 9.30
CA LEU A 124 -20.65 -32.63 9.29
C LEU A 124 -20.51 -33.20 10.71
N THR A 125 -20.18 -32.36 11.70
CA THR A 125 -20.07 -32.76 13.10
C THR A 125 -21.39 -33.32 13.62
N ALA A 126 -22.51 -32.64 13.34
CA ALA A 126 -23.84 -33.10 13.72
C ALA A 126 -24.19 -34.46 13.10
N ARG A 127 -23.88 -34.66 11.82
CA ARG A 127 -24.07 -35.94 11.13
C ARG A 127 -23.19 -37.06 11.70
N VAL A 128 -21.94 -36.75 12.06
CA VAL A 128 -21.02 -37.71 12.70
C VAL A 128 -21.54 -38.10 14.08
N GLU A 129 -22.07 -37.17 14.86
CA GLU A 129 -22.68 -37.49 16.15
C GLU A 129 -23.92 -38.38 16.02
N GLU A 130 -24.77 -38.11 15.03
CA GLU A 130 -25.94 -38.93 14.72
C GLU A 130 -25.53 -40.35 14.32
N LEU A 131 -24.59 -40.47 13.39
CA LEU A 131 -24.05 -41.76 12.99
C LEU A 131 -23.38 -42.48 14.17
N ALA A 132 -22.65 -41.78 15.04
CA ALA A 132 -22.07 -42.35 16.24
C ALA A 132 -23.16 -42.84 17.22
N ARG A 133 -24.31 -42.16 17.31
CA ARG A 133 -25.46 -42.63 18.08
C ARG A 133 -26.05 -43.91 17.47
N GLU A 134 -26.20 -43.98 16.17
CA GLU A 134 -26.73 -45.16 15.47
C GLU A 134 -25.78 -46.35 15.55
N VAL A 135 -24.48 -46.16 15.34
CA VAL A 135 -23.47 -47.21 15.49
C VAL A 135 -23.43 -47.74 16.92
N ARG A 136 -23.55 -46.88 17.95
CA ARG A 136 -23.65 -47.34 19.34
C ARG A 136 -24.89 -48.19 19.59
N LYS A 137 -26.03 -47.84 18.97
CA LYS A 137 -27.27 -48.63 19.04
C LYS A 137 -27.11 -50.00 18.34
N LEU A 138 -26.43 -50.04 17.19
CA LEU A 138 -26.20 -51.26 16.41
C LEU A 138 -25.13 -52.18 17.02
N ASN A 139 -24.06 -51.63 17.60
CA ASN A 139 -23.00 -52.40 18.29
C ASN A 139 -23.40 -52.86 19.71
N GLY A 140 -24.69 -52.83 20.06
CA GLY A 140 -25.19 -53.33 21.35
C GLY A 140 -24.66 -52.58 22.57
N GLY A 141 -24.26 -51.32 22.39
CA GLY A 141 -23.55 -50.53 23.39
C GLY A 141 -24.45 -49.82 24.39
N GLU A 142 -25.29 -50.57 25.10
CA GLU A 142 -25.64 -50.19 26.47
C GLU A 142 -24.39 -50.42 27.34
N ARG A 143 -23.52 -49.41 27.42
CA ARG A 143 -22.75 -49.21 28.66
C ARG A 143 -23.36 -48.05 29.39
N ALA A 144 -24.22 -48.43 30.32
CA ALA A 144 -24.89 -47.59 31.29
C ALA A 144 -24.03 -46.41 31.74
N ALA A 145 -24.53 -45.19 31.53
CA ALA A 145 -24.15 -44.07 32.36
C ALA A 145 -24.50 -44.43 33.81
N PRO A 146 -23.62 -44.17 34.81
CA PRO A 146 -23.90 -44.55 36.18
C PRO A 146 -25.14 -43.80 36.65
N ARG A 147 -26.21 -44.55 36.92
CA ARG A 147 -27.38 -44.07 37.65
C ARG A 147 -26.88 -43.49 38.97
N ARG A 148 -26.92 -42.16 39.04
CA ARG A 148 -26.69 -41.40 40.27
C ARG A 148 -27.67 -41.92 41.30
N ALA A 149 -27.15 -42.68 42.27
CA ALA A 149 -27.92 -43.34 43.31
C ALA A 149 -28.80 -42.30 44.01
N ALA A 150 -30.12 -42.49 43.91
CA ALA A 150 -31.08 -41.76 44.70
C ALA A 150 -30.76 -41.99 46.18
N ARG A 151 -30.39 -40.93 46.89
CA ARG A 151 -30.24 -40.94 48.35
C ARG A 151 -31.58 -41.32 48.98
N ALA A 152 -31.60 -42.43 49.72
CA ALA A 152 -32.73 -42.83 50.55
C ALA A 152 -32.93 -41.82 51.70
N PRO A 153 -34.18 -41.58 52.15
CA PRO A 153 -34.45 -40.69 53.27
C PRO A 153 -34.13 -41.42 54.58
N ALA A 154 -33.15 -40.90 55.33
CA ALA A 154 -32.86 -41.39 56.67
C ALA A 154 -33.98 -40.98 57.63
N LYS A 155 -34.84 -41.93 57.98
CA LYS A 155 -35.63 -41.86 59.22
C LYS A 155 -34.68 -41.85 60.41
N ARG A 156 -34.77 -40.84 61.26
CA ARG A 156 -34.55 -41.01 62.70
C ARG A 156 -35.57 -40.18 63.46
N ALA A 157 -36.44 -40.91 64.15
CA ALA A 157 -37.39 -40.39 65.10
C ALA A 157 -36.80 -40.40 66.52
N ARG A 158 -37.45 -39.61 67.39
CA ARG A 158 -37.40 -39.55 68.86
C ARG A 158 -36.19 -38.84 69.46
N LYS A 159 -36.28 -38.19 70.63
CA LYS A 159 -37.31 -37.54 71.48
C LYS A 159 -36.51 -37.26 72.77
N THR A 160 -36.57 -36.03 73.28
CA THR A 160 -36.51 -35.63 74.71
C THR A 160 -35.47 -36.26 75.64
N ALA A 161 -34.53 -35.43 76.13
CA ALA A 161 -34.41 -35.01 77.53
C ALA A 161 -33.52 -33.76 77.58
#